data_AF-A0A815RQT2-F1
#
_entry.id   AF-A0A815RQT2-F1
#
_cell.length_a   1.000
_cell.length_b   1.000
_cell.length_c   1.000
_cell.angle_alpha   90.00
_cell.angle_beta   90.00
_cell.angle_gamma   90.00
#
_symmetry.space_group_name_H-M   'P 1'
#
loop_
_entity.id
_entity.type
_entity.pdbx_description
1 polymer ?
#
loop_
_entity_poly.entity_id
_entity_poly.type
_entity_poly.pdbx_seq_one_letter_code
_entity_poly.pdbx_strand_id
1 'polypeptide(L)' 'MPRQKISPTSITTNEQMVYFLLTPEEVLAEITKTTREVNEVLGLPSTTLVRLILNHFHWDKNTLTERFYDDPEKLF' A
#
# COMPACT_ATOMS: atom_id res chain seq x y z
N MET A 1 -20.24 19.20 11.24
CA MET A 1 -18.97 19.91 11.02
C MET A 1 -18.27 19.29 9.81
N PRO A 2 -18.05 20.01 8.70
CA PRO A 2 -17.28 19.47 7.58
C PRO A 2 -15.80 19.43 7.98
N ARG A 3 -15.14 18.27 7.83
CA ARG A 3 -13.71 18.11 8.13
C ARG A 3 -12.89 18.95 7.15
N GLN A 4 -12.08 19.86 7.69
CA GLN A 4 -11.17 20.72 6.93
C GLN A 4 -10.16 19.83 6.18
N LYS A 5 -10.07 19.96 4.85
CA LYS A 5 -8.99 19.34 4.06
C LYS A 5 -7.70 20.06 4.42
N ILE A 6 -6.90 19.44 5.27
CA ILE A 6 -5.58 19.95 5.66
C ILE A 6 -4.64 19.55 4.54
N SER A 7 -4.05 20.53 3.85
CA SER A 7 -2.93 20.30 2.94
C SER A 7 -1.76 19.67 3.71
N PRO A 8 -0.93 18.83 3.06
CA PRO A 8 0.15 18.13 3.74
C PRO A 8 1.09 19.15 4.38
N THR A 9 1.05 19.22 5.71
CA THR A 9 1.84 20.18 6.47
C THR A 9 3.25 19.60 6.59
N SER A 10 4.19 20.14 5.81
CA SER A 10 5.60 19.78 5.89
C SER A 10 6.19 20.33 7.19
N ILE A 11 6.53 19.44 8.13
CA ILE A 11 7.23 19.83 9.36
C ILE A 11 8.73 19.84 9.04
N THR A 12 9.39 20.99 9.19
CA THR A 12 10.84 21.12 9.04
C THR A 12 11.45 21.22 10.44
N THR A 13 12.15 20.17 10.88
CA THR A 13 13.02 20.22 12.06
C THR A 13 14.42 20.62 11.61
N ASN A 14 15.21 21.27 12.48
CA ASN A 14 16.45 22.01 12.24
C ASN A 14 17.63 21.30 11.53
N GLU A 15 17.42 20.17 10.86
CA GLU A 15 18.35 19.47 9.99
C GLU A 15 17.56 18.84 8.82
N GLN A 16 17.22 19.63 7.78
CA GLN A 16 16.75 19.24 6.42
C GLN A 16 15.78 18.04 6.23
N MET A 17 15.13 17.53 7.26
CA MET A 17 14.24 16.38 7.16
C MET A 17 12.80 16.85 7.05
N VAL A 18 12.21 16.61 5.88
CA VAL A 18 10.81 16.96 5.58
C VAL A 18 9.93 15.76 5.91
N TYR A 19 8.98 15.96 6.83
CA TYR A 19 7.97 14.98 7.15
C TYR A 19 6.62 15.38 6.56
N PHE A 20 5.86 14.38 6.09
CA PHE A 20 4.49 14.56 5.65
C PHE A 20 3.55 13.93 6.68
N LEU A 21 2.67 14.74 7.24
CA LEU A 21 1.59 14.22 8.09
C LEU A 21 0.48 13.68 7.18
N LEU A 22 0.13 12.41 7.35
CA LEU A 22 -0.94 11.75 6.60
C LEU A 22 -2.15 11.51 7.50
N THR A 23 -3.32 11.77 6.95
CA THR A 23 -4.61 11.38 7.53
C THR A 23 -4.88 9.90 7.30
N PRO A 24 -5.75 9.25 8.11
CA PRO A 24 -6.15 7.87 7.90
C PRO A 24 -6.72 7.62 6.48
N GLU A 25 -7.44 8.60 5.94
CA GLU A 25 -8.01 8.56 4.59
C GLU A 25 -6.92 8.56 3.50
N GLU A 26 -5.85 9.32 3.66
CA GLU A 26 -4.71 9.34 2.73
C GLU A 26 -3.94 8.02 2.76
N VAL A 27 -3.72 7.46 3.95
CA VAL A 27 -3.10 6.13 4.09
C VAL A 27 -3.96 5.06 3.43
N LEU A 28 -5.28 5.10 3.63
CA LEU A 28 -6.20 4.14 3.01
C LEU A 28 -6.23 4.27 1.48
N ALA A 29 -6.14 5.50 0.96
CA ALA A 29 -6.05 5.75 -0.47
C ALA A 29 -4.77 5.12 -1.06
N GLU A 30 -3.63 5.28 -0.39
CA GLU A 30 -2.37 4.69 -0.83
C GLU A 30 -2.38 3.16 -0.78
N ILE A 31 -2.95 2.58 0.29
CA ILE A 31 -3.16 1.13 0.39
C ILE A 31 -4.03 0.63 -0.77
N THR A 32 -5.15 1.30 -1.04
CA THR A 32 -6.09 0.91 -2.10
C THR A 32 -5.43 0.99 -3.47
N LYS A 33 -4.68 2.06 -3.73
CA LYS A 33 -3.91 2.26 -4.94
C LYS A 33 -2.88 1.15 -5.13
N THR A 34 -2.03 0.91 -4.13
CA THR A 34 -1.01 -0.16 -4.17
C THR A 34 -1.65 -1.53 -4.39
N THR A 35 -2.76 -1.83 -3.70
CA THR A 35 -3.47 -3.10 -3.85
C THR A 35 -4.03 -3.27 -5.26
N ARG A 36 -4.54 -2.19 -5.87
CA ARG A 36 -5.05 -2.21 -7.25
C ARG A 36 -3.93 -2.45 -8.25
N GLU A 37 -2.81 -1.72 -8.14
CA GLU A 37 -1.64 -1.88 -9.02
C GLU A 37 -1.12 -3.32 -9.00
N VAL A 38 -1.02 -3.92 -7.82
CA VAL A 38 -0.60 -5.33 -7.70
C VAL A 38 -1.67 -6.27 -8.27
N ASN A 39 -2.96 -5.99 -8.06
CA ASN A 39 -4.02 -6.81 -8.63
C ASN A 39 -4.06 -6.78 -10.17
N GLU A 40 -3.68 -5.66 -10.79
CA GLU A 40 -3.59 -5.54 -12.25
C GLU A 40 -2.53 -6.50 -12.83
N VAL A 41 -1.47 -6.79 -12.06
CA VAL A 41 -0.45 -7.79 -12.41
C VAL A 41 -0.95 -9.21 -12.11
N LEU A 42 -1.44 -9.45 -10.90
CA LEU A 42 -1.77 -10.81 -10.44
C LEU A 42 -3.10 -11.34 -11.00
N GLY A 43 -4.03 -10.47 -11.39
CA GLY A 43 -5.33 -10.86 -11.95
C GLY A 43 -6.25 -11.59 -10.96
N LEU A 44 -6.13 -11.34 -9.65
CA LEU A 44 -6.90 -12.05 -8.64
C LEU A 44 -8.37 -11.59 -8.60
N PRO A 45 -9.30 -12.48 -8.20
CA PRO A 45 -10.73 -12.22 -8.24
C PRO A 45 -11.19 -11.16 -7.22
N SER A 46 -10.36 -10.82 -6.23
CA SER A 46 -10.69 -9.82 -5.21
C SER A 46 -9.47 -9.05 -4.77
N THR A 47 -9.58 -7.71 -4.73
CA THR A 47 -8.58 -6.82 -4.15
C THR A 47 -8.36 -7.08 -2.66
N THR A 48 -9.36 -7.61 -1.95
CA THR A 48 -9.22 -8.01 -0.54
C THR A 48 -8.22 -9.15 -0.38
N LEU A 49 -8.21 -10.12 -1.31
CA LEU A 49 -7.23 -11.22 -1.29
C LEU A 49 -5.82 -10.71 -1.57
N VAL A 50 -5.66 -9.82 -2.54
CA VAL A 50 -4.37 -9.18 -2.83
C VAL A 50 -3.84 -8.45 -1.60
N ARG A 51 -4.69 -7.70 -0.90
CA ARG A 51 -4.31 -7.02 0.34
C ARG A 51 -3.89 -8.00 1.45
N LEU A 52 -4.61 -9.12 1.59
CA LEU A 52 -4.26 -10.16 2.58
C LEU A 52 -2.88 -10.76 2.29
N ILE A 53 -2.63 -11.11 1.04
CA ILE A 53 -1.36 -11.71 0.60
C ILE A 53 -0.23 -10.67 0.70
N LEU A 54 -0.44 -9.43 0.24
CA LEU A 54 0.53 -8.36 0.43
C LEU A 54 0.90 -8.17 1.90
N ASN A 55 -0.07 -8.27 2.81
CA ASN A 55 0.21 -8.20 4.23
C ASN A 55 1.07 -9.37 4.74
N HIS A 56 0.87 -10.59 4.22
CA HIS A 56 1.73 -11.74 4.51
C HIS A 56 3.19 -11.52 4.06
N PHE A 57 3.37 -10.87 2.90
CA PHE A 57 4.68 -10.50 2.37
C PHE A 57 5.21 -9.15 2.89
N HIS A 58 4.67 -8.63 3.99
CA HIS A 58 5.09 -7.34 4.57
C HIS A 58 5.09 -6.18 3.56
N TRP A 59 4.15 -6.20 2.61
CA TRP A 59 4.01 -5.25 1.51
C TRP A 59 5.15 -5.26 0.48
N ASP A 60 5.98 -6.29 0.47
CA ASP A 60 6.98 -6.50 -0.58
C ASP A 60 6.32 -7.02 -1.86
N LYS A 61 6.10 -6.10 -2.79
CA LYS A 61 5.48 -6.38 -4.10
C LYS A 61 6.34 -7.33 -4.94
N ASN A 62 7.66 -7.19 -4.89
CA ASN A 62 8.57 -7.95 -5.74
C ASN A 62 8.61 -9.41 -5.29
N THR A 63 8.82 -9.65 -3.99
CA THR A 63 8.83 -11.01 -3.44
C THR A 63 7.49 -11.70 -3.66
N LEU A 64 6.36 -10.99 -3.54
CA LEU A 64 5.05 -11.53 -3.87
C LEU A 64 4.95 -11.94 -5.33
N THR A 65 5.26 -11.03 -6.26
CA THR A 65 5.13 -11.30 -7.70
C THR A 65 6.03 -12.44 -8.15
N GLU A 66 7.28 -12.50 -7.69
CA GLU A 66 8.20 -13.60 -7.96
C GLU A 66 7.63 -14.93 -7.47
N ARG A 67 7.21 -15.01 -6.21
CA ARG A 67 6.67 -16.25 -5.63
C ARG A 67 5.35 -16.69 -6.26
N PHE A 68 4.50 -15.74 -6.63
CA PHE A 68 3.21 -16.02 -7.25
C PHE A 68 3.38 -16.68 -8.63
N TYR A 69 4.36 -16.26 -9.42
CA TYR A 69 4.62 -16.85 -10.74
C TYR A 69 5.55 -18.07 -10.69
N ASP A 70 6.42 -18.18 -9.68
CA ASP A 70 7.30 -19.34 -9.52
C ASP A 70 6.55 -20.58 -9.01
N ASP A 71 5.81 -20.45 -7.91
CA ASP A 71 5.11 -21.58 -7.28
C ASP A 71 3.89 -21.11 -6.45
N PRO A 72 2.74 -20.88 -7.12
CA PRO A 72 1.55 -20.37 -6.46
C PRO A 72 0.97 -21.32 -5.41
N GLU A 73 1.26 -22.63 -5.47
CA GLU A 73 0.74 -23.59 -4.48
C GLU A 73 1.44 -23.50 -3.12
N LYS A 74 2.67 -22.97 -3.09
CA LYS A 74 3.44 -22.73 -1.85
C LYS A 74 3.26 -21.34 -1.26
N LEU A 75 2.32 -20.55 -1.79
CA LEU A 75 2.05 -19.19 -1.31
C LEU A 75 1.31 -19.18 0.04
N PHE A 76 0.77 -20.33 0.47
CA PHE A 76 -0.01 -20.53 1.70
C PHE A 76 0.47 -21.72 2.52
#